data_AF-A0A0R2FPT4-F1
#
_entry.id   AF-A0A0R2FPT4-F1
#
_cell.length_a   1.000
_cell.length_b   1.000
_cell.length_c   1.000
_cell.angle_alpha   90.00
_cell.angle_beta   90.00
_cell.angle_gamma   90.00
#
_symmetry.space_group_name_H-M   'P 1'
#
loop_
_entity.id
_entity.type
_entity.pdbx_description
1 polymer ?
#
loop_
_entity_poly.entity_id
_entity_poly.type
_entity_poly.pdbx_seq_one_letter_code
_entity_poly.pdbx_strand_id
1 'polypeptide(L)'
;MELTVQQYLDAVQNQDYDHQEWHVSPEHLAEKGLPTYTHELYDRLRKDLGDNRLAQLQLTVDYPDRPATFTLETGIINLPLRYATKIGQFFQSEDETVPVRLYLIVESEDINVTGLRIDEMTTTDDYLKQFTETNADINDAIFEKNDFLQLEAQKPHEEPVPEAVAKKAPAKQTTTRKTTAKKKTTTTRKKATTTRKRTTTRKTAAAKKPAAKKTTTRRKTTTKKTTK
;
A
#
# COMPACT_ATOMS: atom_id res chain seq x y z
N MET A 1 16.03 7.45 1.39
CA MET A 1 14.98 8.32 1.93
C MET A 1 14.33 7.60 3.09
N GLU A 2 13.99 8.33 4.16
CA GLU A 2 13.29 7.79 5.32
C GLU A 2 12.03 8.63 5.57
N LEU A 3 10.93 7.97 5.94
CA LEU A 3 9.66 8.60 6.26
C LEU A 3 9.12 7.98 7.55
N THR A 4 8.36 8.74 8.34
CA THR A 4 7.53 8.09 9.37
C THR A 4 6.41 7.30 8.71
N VAL A 5 5.95 6.24 9.36
CA VAL A 5 4.79 5.48 8.89
C VAL A 5 3.59 6.40 8.65
N GLN A 6 3.33 7.35 9.54
CA GLN A 6 2.28 8.36 9.39
C GLN A 6 2.45 9.23 8.14
N GLN A 7 3.66 9.77 7.91
CA GLN A 7 3.94 10.60 6.73
C GLN A 7 3.70 9.83 5.44
N TYR A 8 4.13 8.57 5.40
CA TYR A 8 3.89 7.70 4.25
C TYR A 8 2.38 7.49 4.05
N LEU A 9 1.63 7.09 5.09
CA LEU A 9 0.18 6.87 5.00
C LEU A 9 -0.57 8.12 4.53
N ASP A 10 -0.20 9.29 5.06
CA ASP A 10 -0.78 10.56 4.66
C ASP A 10 -0.45 10.92 3.20
N ALA A 11 0.79 10.68 2.76
CA ALA A 11 1.18 10.89 1.37
C ALA A 11 0.37 10.01 0.41
N VAL A 12 0.18 8.73 0.74
CA VAL A 12 -0.65 7.83 -0.08
C VAL A 12 -2.12 8.25 -0.07
N GLN A 13 -2.67 8.57 1.11
CA GLN A 13 -4.06 8.97 1.26
C GLN A 13 -4.38 10.27 0.50
N ASN A 14 -3.44 11.22 0.49
CA ASN A 14 -3.58 12.49 -0.22
C ASN A 14 -3.17 12.41 -1.70
N GLN A 15 -2.75 11.23 -2.18
CA GLN A 15 -2.21 11.02 -3.52
C GLN A 15 -1.01 11.92 -3.83
N ASP A 16 -0.18 12.21 -2.82
CA ASP A 16 1.08 12.95 -2.97
C ASP A 16 2.23 12.01 -3.35
N TYR A 17 2.09 11.40 -4.51
CA TYR A 17 3.11 10.58 -5.16
C TYR A 17 3.00 10.78 -6.67
N ASP A 18 4.09 10.55 -7.40
CA ASP A 18 3.99 10.52 -8.86
C ASP A 18 3.32 9.22 -9.30
N HIS A 19 2.33 9.34 -10.17
CA HIS A 19 1.65 8.21 -10.78
C HIS A 19 1.67 8.37 -12.29
N GLN A 20 2.23 7.38 -12.98
CA GLN A 20 2.28 7.34 -14.44
C GLN A 20 1.98 5.93 -14.92
N GLU A 21 1.30 5.84 -16.05
CA GLU A 21 0.90 4.59 -16.69
C GLU A 21 1.25 4.64 -18.16
N TRP A 22 1.92 3.60 -18.63
CA TRP A 22 2.29 3.39 -20.02
C TRP A 22 1.73 2.05 -20.50
N HIS A 23 1.17 2.06 -21.70
CA HIS A 23 0.69 0.87 -22.38
C HIS A 23 1.56 0.55 -23.58
N VAL A 24 1.89 -0.72 -23.76
CA VAL A 24 2.66 -1.20 -24.89
C VAL A 24 2.06 -2.49 -25.42
N SER A 25 1.95 -2.62 -26.74
CA SER A 25 1.58 -3.90 -27.34
C SER A 25 2.76 -4.88 -27.27
N PRO A 26 2.51 -6.19 -27.17
CA PRO A 26 3.56 -7.20 -27.19
C PRO A 26 4.48 -7.11 -28.42
N GLU A 27 3.90 -6.79 -29.58
CA GLU A 27 4.62 -6.64 -30.85
C GLU A 27 5.61 -5.47 -30.79
N HIS A 28 5.16 -4.32 -30.29
CA HIS A 28 6.02 -3.14 -30.15
C HIS A 28 7.09 -3.31 -29.08
N LEU A 29 6.83 -4.11 -28.05
CA LEU A 29 7.83 -4.46 -27.04
C LEU A 29 8.90 -5.39 -27.63
N ALA A 30 8.50 -6.38 -28.43
CA ALA A 30 9.43 -7.29 -29.11
C ALA A 30 10.28 -6.56 -30.17
N GLU A 31 9.72 -5.60 -30.89
CA GLU A 31 10.42 -4.84 -31.93
C GLU A 31 11.42 -3.82 -31.35
N LYS A 32 10.99 -2.99 -30.39
CA LYS A 32 11.80 -1.88 -29.88
C LYS A 32 12.62 -2.23 -28.63
N GLY A 33 12.32 -3.35 -27.99
CA GLY A 33 12.93 -3.79 -26.74
C GLY A 33 12.43 -3.02 -25.51
N LEU A 34 12.44 -3.70 -24.36
CA LEU A 34 12.03 -3.14 -23.07
C LEU A 34 12.80 -1.85 -22.67
N PRO A 35 14.14 -1.72 -22.87
CA PRO A 35 14.87 -0.53 -22.45
C PRO A 35 14.38 0.77 -23.08
N THR A 36 13.78 0.70 -24.28
CA THR A 36 13.20 1.87 -24.96
C THR A 36 12.04 2.46 -24.17
N TYR A 37 11.26 1.63 -23.48
CA TYR A 37 10.09 2.05 -22.70
C TYR A 37 10.45 2.31 -21.23
N THR A 38 11.41 1.56 -20.67
CA THR A 38 11.77 1.71 -19.25
C THR A 38 12.74 2.87 -19.00
N HIS A 39 13.46 3.36 -20.00
CA HIS A 39 14.37 4.51 -19.83
C HIS A 39 13.66 5.75 -19.27
N GLU A 40 12.51 6.13 -19.84
CA GLU A 40 11.74 7.28 -19.36
C GLU A 40 11.18 7.04 -17.95
N LEU A 41 10.75 5.80 -17.64
CA LEU A 41 10.34 5.42 -16.28
C LEU A 41 11.49 5.64 -15.29
N TYR A 42 12.69 5.14 -15.59
CA TYR A 42 13.82 5.22 -14.66
C TYR A 42 14.29 6.66 -14.45
N ASP A 43 14.35 7.47 -15.50
CA ASP A 43 14.69 8.89 -15.37
C ASP A 43 13.67 9.63 -14.50
N ARG A 44 12.38 9.32 -14.66
CA ARG A 44 11.33 9.88 -13.83
C ARG A 44 11.46 9.44 -12.38
N LEU A 45 11.61 8.13 -12.15
CA LEU A 45 11.79 7.54 -10.83
C LEU A 45 12.98 8.18 -10.10
N ARG A 46 14.12 8.31 -10.78
CA ARG A 46 15.31 8.95 -10.23
C ARG A 46 15.06 10.39 -9.85
N LYS A 47 14.32 11.13 -10.68
CA LYS A 47 13.97 12.53 -10.40
C LYS A 47 13.09 12.61 -9.15
N ASP A 48 12.02 11.81 -9.08
CA ASP A 48 11.09 11.86 -7.94
C ASP A 48 11.78 11.42 -6.64
N LEU A 49 12.61 10.39 -6.68
CA LEU A 49 13.42 9.97 -5.54
C LEU A 49 14.45 11.03 -5.12
N GLY A 50 15.05 11.74 -6.08
CA GLY A 50 15.94 12.88 -5.81
C GLY A 50 15.22 14.06 -5.13
N ASP A 51 13.92 14.23 -5.41
CA ASP A 51 13.05 15.22 -4.78
C ASP A 51 12.40 14.73 -3.46
N ASN A 52 12.78 13.54 -2.97
CA ASN A 52 12.16 12.84 -1.83
C ASN A 52 10.64 12.66 -2.00
N ARG A 53 10.18 12.37 -3.21
CA ARG A 53 8.79 12.04 -3.53
C ARG A 53 8.62 10.54 -3.72
N LEU A 54 7.48 10.03 -3.27
CA LEU A 54 7.03 8.68 -3.59
C LEU A 54 6.63 8.60 -5.07
N ALA A 55 6.76 7.42 -5.66
CA ALA A 55 6.45 7.17 -7.07
C ALA A 55 5.78 5.79 -7.28
N GLN A 56 4.92 5.74 -8.28
CA GLN A 56 4.26 4.55 -8.80
C GLN A 56 4.24 4.65 -10.33
N LEU A 57 5.07 3.85 -10.99
CA LEU A 57 5.27 3.89 -12.44
C LEU A 57 4.86 2.54 -13.02
N GLN A 58 3.85 2.54 -13.89
CA GLN A 58 3.21 1.31 -14.39
C GLN A 58 3.46 1.13 -15.88
N LEU A 59 3.97 -0.03 -16.28
CA LEU A 59 4.07 -0.47 -17.65
C LEU A 59 3.14 -1.67 -17.86
N THR A 60 2.08 -1.47 -18.61
CA THR A 60 1.12 -2.52 -18.99
C THR A 60 1.44 -3.03 -20.39
N VAL A 61 1.62 -4.34 -20.50
CA VAL A 61 1.78 -5.06 -21.77
C VAL A 61 0.45 -5.70 -22.13
N ASP A 62 -0.17 -5.20 -23.21
CA ASP A 62 -1.53 -5.55 -23.61
C ASP A 62 -1.58 -6.89 -24.40
N TYR A 63 -1.27 -8.01 -23.72
CA TYR A 63 -1.49 -9.33 -24.32
C TYR A 63 -2.99 -9.57 -24.57
N PRO A 64 -3.36 -10.20 -25.70
CA PRO A 64 -4.75 -10.60 -25.95
C PRO A 64 -5.28 -11.45 -24.80
N ASP A 65 -6.39 -11.02 -24.22
CA ASP A 65 -7.14 -11.66 -23.12
C ASP A 65 -6.41 -11.75 -21.75
N ARG A 66 -5.10 -11.49 -21.66
CA ARG A 66 -4.30 -11.67 -20.42
C ARG A 66 -3.23 -10.58 -20.23
N PRO A 67 -3.62 -9.31 -19.99
CA PRO A 67 -2.64 -8.23 -19.82
C PRO A 67 -1.69 -8.51 -18.67
N ALA A 68 -0.45 -8.03 -18.81
CA ALA A 68 0.57 -8.09 -17.76
C ALA A 68 0.98 -6.68 -17.37
N THR A 69 0.91 -6.33 -16.09
CA THR A 69 1.28 -5.01 -15.59
C THR A 69 2.53 -5.12 -14.71
N PHE A 70 3.56 -4.38 -15.07
CA PHE A 70 4.79 -4.22 -14.31
C PHE A 70 4.78 -2.85 -13.66
N THR A 71 4.70 -2.78 -12.34
CA THR A 71 4.68 -1.52 -11.58
C THR A 71 5.95 -1.40 -10.74
N LEU A 72 6.69 -0.31 -10.94
CA LEU A 72 7.76 0.11 -10.04
C LEU A 72 7.18 1.08 -9.01
N GLU A 73 7.30 0.72 -7.74
CA GLU A 73 6.63 1.42 -6.66
C GLU A 73 7.54 1.66 -5.48
N THR A 74 7.49 2.87 -4.92
CA THR A 74 8.12 3.17 -3.64
C THR A 74 7.22 2.75 -2.49
N GLY A 75 7.74 1.95 -1.56
CA GLY A 75 6.99 1.48 -0.40
C GLY A 75 7.87 1.34 0.85
N ILE A 76 7.22 1.27 2.01
CA ILE A 76 7.91 1.00 3.28
C ILE A 76 7.88 -0.48 3.67
N ILE A 77 6.99 -1.26 3.04
CA ILE A 77 6.89 -2.72 3.17
C ILE A 77 6.49 -3.33 1.83
N ASN A 78 6.57 -4.66 1.75
CA ASN A 78 6.09 -5.46 0.62
C ASN A 78 4.56 -5.49 0.53
N LEU A 79 3.94 -4.33 0.25
CA LEU A 79 2.51 -4.20 0.03
C LEU A 79 2.25 -3.04 -0.96
N PRO A 80 1.44 -3.25 -2.00
CA PRO A 80 1.11 -2.21 -2.96
C PRO A 80 0.50 -0.97 -2.30
N LEU A 81 0.77 0.23 -2.84
CA LEU A 81 0.26 1.52 -2.36
C LEU A 81 -1.27 1.52 -2.25
N ARG A 82 -1.96 0.83 -3.15
CA ARG A 82 -3.44 0.67 -3.10
C ARG A 82 -3.95 0.03 -1.81
N TYR A 83 -3.09 -0.64 -1.05
CA TYR A 83 -3.42 -1.25 0.24
C TYR A 83 -2.77 -0.51 1.43
N ALA A 84 -2.35 0.74 1.26
CA ALA A 84 -1.67 1.53 2.30
C ALA A 84 -2.43 1.60 3.63
N THR A 85 -3.76 1.60 3.62
CA THR A 85 -4.58 1.60 4.84
C THR A 85 -4.34 0.40 5.76
N LYS A 86 -3.83 -0.72 5.23
CA LYS A 86 -3.44 -1.90 6.01
C LYS A 86 -2.01 -1.84 6.49
N ILE A 87 -1.16 -1.00 5.89
CA ILE A 87 0.28 -0.92 6.17
C ILE A 87 0.53 -0.51 7.63
N GLY A 88 -0.24 0.46 8.15
CA GLY A 88 -0.11 0.89 9.55
C GLY A 88 -0.29 -0.23 10.58
N GLN A 89 -1.01 -1.31 10.24
CA GLN A 89 -1.23 -2.45 11.14
C GLN A 89 0.00 -3.35 11.31
N PHE A 90 1.00 -3.20 10.44
CA PHE A 90 2.24 -3.98 10.49
C PHE A 90 3.32 -3.34 11.38
N PHE A 91 3.12 -2.08 11.78
CA PHE A 91 4.09 -1.33 12.58
C PHE A 91 3.65 -1.19 14.04
N GLN A 92 4.61 -1.03 14.94
CA GLN A 92 4.33 -0.86 16.37
C GLN A 92 3.82 0.56 16.68
N SER A 93 4.25 1.54 15.88
CA SER A 93 3.89 2.95 16.01
C SER A 93 3.83 3.63 14.65
N GLU A 94 2.90 4.56 14.48
CA GLU A 94 2.81 5.41 13.29
C GLU A 94 3.93 6.47 13.25
N ASP A 95 4.55 6.75 14.40
CA ASP A 95 5.69 7.68 14.52
C ASP A 95 7.05 7.02 14.22
N GLU A 96 7.07 5.71 13.92
CA GLU A 96 8.30 5.00 13.59
C GLU A 96 8.86 5.47 12.24
N THR A 97 10.13 5.90 12.22
CA THR A 97 10.85 6.25 11.00
C THR A 97 11.38 4.99 10.33
N VAL A 98 11.02 4.80 9.06
CA VAL A 98 11.34 3.61 8.29
C VAL A 98 11.96 3.97 6.94
N PRO A 99 12.92 3.17 6.44
CA PRO A 99 13.51 3.40 5.14
C PRO A 99 12.52 3.08 4.02
N VAL A 100 12.47 3.94 3.01
CA VAL A 100 11.67 3.71 1.81
C VAL A 100 12.47 2.85 0.83
N ARG A 101 11.81 1.82 0.29
CA ARG A 101 12.36 0.84 -0.63
C ARG A 101 11.65 0.89 -1.98
N LEU A 102 12.30 0.34 -2.98
CA LEU A 102 11.76 0.19 -4.34
C LEU A 102 11.32 -1.25 -4.55
N TYR A 103 10.07 -1.43 -4.95
CA TYR A 103 9.45 -2.72 -5.25
C TYR A 103 9.10 -2.82 -6.73
N LEU A 104 9.30 -4.00 -7.31
CA LEU A 104 8.73 -4.39 -8.60
C LEU A 104 7.51 -5.26 -8.34
N ILE A 105 6.35 -4.77 -8.71
CA ILE A 105 5.07 -5.47 -8.62
C ILE A 105 4.71 -5.95 -10.02
N VAL A 106 4.41 -7.23 -10.16
CA VAL A 106 3.96 -7.86 -11.41
C VAL A 106 2.55 -8.39 -11.19
N GLU A 107 1.60 -7.87 -11.96
CA GLU A 107 0.21 -8.30 -11.96
C GLU A 107 -0.10 -8.99 -13.29
N SER A 108 -0.50 -10.26 -13.23
CA SER A 108 -0.96 -11.04 -14.37
C SER A 108 -1.58 -12.33 -13.85
N GLU A 109 -2.64 -12.82 -14.47
CA GLU A 109 -3.32 -14.06 -14.05
C GLU A 109 -2.38 -15.28 -14.06
N ASP A 110 -1.40 -15.28 -14.95
CA ASP A 110 -0.50 -16.42 -15.17
C ASP A 110 0.74 -16.39 -14.25
N ILE A 111 1.03 -15.27 -13.57
CA ILE A 111 2.28 -15.13 -12.78
C ILE A 111 2.29 -16.05 -11.55
N ASN A 112 1.14 -16.21 -10.90
CA ASN A 112 0.90 -17.11 -9.78
C ASN A 112 -0.60 -17.24 -9.50
N VAL A 113 -0.98 -18.13 -8.56
CA VAL A 113 -2.38 -18.38 -8.17
C VAL A 113 -3.14 -17.11 -7.74
N THR A 114 -2.44 -16.10 -7.21
CA THR A 114 -3.05 -14.84 -6.75
C THR A 114 -3.04 -13.73 -7.79
N GLY A 115 -2.39 -13.96 -8.93
CA GLY A 115 -2.15 -12.98 -9.99
C GLY A 115 -1.23 -11.81 -9.61
N LEU A 116 -0.46 -11.91 -8.51
CA LEU A 116 0.32 -10.80 -7.95
C LEU A 116 1.66 -11.30 -7.40
N ARG A 117 2.77 -10.81 -7.95
CA ARG A 117 4.12 -11.05 -7.45
C ARG A 117 4.79 -9.73 -7.13
N ILE A 118 5.43 -9.64 -5.98
CA ILE A 118 6.16 -8.43 -5.57
C ILE A 118 7.56 -8.84 -5.16
N ASP A 119 8.55 -8.22 -5.79
CA ASP A 119 9.95 -8.41 -5.50
C ASP A 119 10.53 -7.08 -4.99
N GLU A 120 11.30 -7.14 -3.90
CA GLU A 120 12.06 -5.99 -3.40
C GLU A 120 13.33 -5.83 -4.25
N MET A 121 13.52 -4.66 -4.84
CA MET A 121 14.69 -4.39 -5.69
C MET A 121 15.85 -3.87 -4.84
N THR A 122 15.63 -2.75 -4.15
CA THR A 122 16.68 -2.08 -3.36
C THR A 122 16.08 -1.01 -2.44
N THR A 123 16.90 -0.37 -1.62
CA THR A 123 16.51 0.84 -0.89
C THR A 123 16.54 2.05 -1.83
N THR A 124 15.72 3.08 -1.56
CA THR A 124 15.71 4.31 -2.38
C THR A 124 17.07 5.02 -2.40
N ASP A 125 17.83 4.98 -1.30
CA ASP A 125 19.16 5.58 -1.23
C ASP A 125 20.19 4.83 -2.06
N ASP A 126 20.11 3.50 -2.09
CA ASP A 126 21.05 2.68 -2.87
C ASP A 126 20.69 2.70 -4.35
N TYR A 127 19.40 2.78 -4.70
CA TYR A 127 18.95 3.02 -6.08
C TYR A 127 19.59 4.27 -6.69
N LEU A 128 19.63 5.39 -5.95
CA LEU A 128 20.22 6.64 -6.44
C LEU A 128 21.74 6.54 -6.64
N LYS A 129 22.42 5.66 -5.89
CA LYS A 129 23.87 5.43 -6.01
C LYS A 129 24.21 4.43 -7.13
N GLN A 130 23.38 3.41 -7.32
CA GLN A 130 23.59 2.30 -8.24
C GLN A 130 22.62 2.32 -9.42
N PHE A 131 22.14 3.50 -9.80
CA PHE A 131 21.07 3.71 -10.78
C PHE A 131 21.19 2.82 -12.03
N THR A 132 22.36 2.80 -12.67
CA THR A 132 22.58 2.01 -13.89
C THR A 132 22.54 0.50 -13.65
N GLU A 133 23.16 0.02 -12.56
CA GLU A 133 23.22 -1.40 -12.21
C GLU A 133 21.84 -1.90 -11.81
N THR A 134 21.16 -1.19 -10.91
CA THR A 134 19.81 -1.57 -10.47
C THR A 134 18.80 -1.53 -11.62
N ASN A 135 18.90 -0.58 -12.56
CA ASN A 135 18.03 -0.56 -13.75
C ASN A 135 18.27 -1.76 -14.67
N ALA A 136 19.51 -2.25 -14.76
CA ALA A 136 19.81 -3.48 -15.49
C ALA A 136 19.15 -4.68 -14.81
N ASP A 137 19.30 -4.80 -13.49
CA ASP A 137 18.67 -5.88 -12.70
C ASP A 137 17.14 -5.86 -12.81
N ILE A 138 16.53 -4.67 -12.77
CA ILE A 138 15.07 -4.50 -12.95
C ILE A 138 14.66 -4.92 -14.37
N ASN A 139 15.42 -4.51 -15.39
CA ASN A 139 15.12 -4.93 -16.76
C ASN A 139 15.22 -6.45 -16.92
N ASP A 140 16.27 -7.08 -16.40
CA ASP A 140 16.44 -8.53 -16.44
C ASP A 140 15.28 -9.26 -15.73
N ALA A 141 14.89 -8.75 -14.56
CA ALA A 141 13.73 -9.23 -13.83
C ALA A 141 12.43 -9.11 -14.64
N ILE A 142 12.17 -7.96 -15.26
CA ILE A 142 10.99 -7.77 -16.11
C ILE A 142 11.06 -8.69 -17.33
N PHE A 143 12.22 -8.83 -17.96
CA PHE A 143 12.40 -9.71 -19.12
C PHE A 143 12.10 -11.17 -18.80
N GLU A 144 12.66 -11.71 -17.71
CA GLU A 144 12.41 -13.09 -17.27
C GLU A 144 10.90 -13.33 -17.06
N LYS A 145 10.23 -12.40 -16.38
CA LYS A 145 8.80 -12.51 -16.05
C LYS A 145 7.94 -12.32 -17.28
N ASN A 146 8.31 -11.41 -18.16
CA ASN A 146 7.62 -11.19 -19.42
C ASN A 146 7.76 -12.40 -20.36
N ASP A 147 8.95 -13.02 -20.46
CA ASP A 147 9.16 -14.23 -21.26
C ASP A 147 8.30 -15.40 -20.74
N PHE A 148 8.29 -15.61 -19.42
CA PHE A 148 7.39 -16.57 -18.78
C PHE A 148 5.92 -16.30 -19.13
N LEU A 149 5.45 -15.06 -18.98
CA LEU A 149 4.07 -14.68 -19.29
C LEU A 149 3.75 -14.81 -20.78
N GLN A 150 4.69 -14.54 -21.69
CA GLN A 150 4.50 -14.77 -23.13
C GLN A 150 4.31 -16.25 -23.46
N LEU A 151 5.05 -17.13 -22.79
CA LEU A 151 4.92 -18.57 -22.97
C LEU A 151 3.58 -19.07 -22.44
N GLU A 152 3.11 -18.60 -21.30
CA GLU A 152 1.78 -18.91 -20.75
C GLU A 152 0.65 -18.29 -21.59
N ALA A 153 0.86 -17.08 -22.14
CA ALA A 153 -0.08 -16.41 -23.03
C ALA A 153 -0.35 -17.20 -24.34
N GLN A 154 0.65 -17.95 -24.82
CA GLN A 154 0.54 -18.77 -26.02
C GLN A 154 -0.08 -20.15 -25.79
N LYS A 155 -0.19 -20.60 -24.53
CA LYS A 155 -0.86 -21.87 -24.23
C LYS A 155 -2.38 -21.71 -24.40
N PRO A 156 -3.06 -22.73 -24.95
CA PRO A 156 -4.52 -22.77 -24.91
C PRO A 156 -5.00 -22.60 -23.47
N HIS A 157 -5.99 -21.75 -23.26
CA HIS A 157 -6.59 -21.52 -21.95
C HIS A 157 -7.20 -22.82 -21.43
N GLU A 158 -6.43 -23.56 -20.63
CA GLU A 158 -7.02 -24.51 -19.70
C GLU A 158 -7.47 -23.66 -18.52
N GLU A 159 -8.76 -23.29 -18.50
CA GLU A 159 -9.39 -22.80 -17.29
C GLU A 159 -8.89 -23.69 -16.13
N PRO A 160 -8.49 -23.13 -14.99
CA PRO A 160 -8.16 -23.96 -13.84
C PRO A 160 -9.43 -24.74 -13.50
N VAL A 161 -9.50 -25.98 -13.99
CA VAL A 161 -10.54 -26.93 -13.61
C VAL A 161 -10.36 -27.03 -12.11
N PRO A 162 -11.32 -26.56 -11.30
CA PRO A 162 -11.19 -26.65 -9.86
C PRO A 162 -10.99 -28.12 -9.58
N GLU A 163 -9.80 -28.43 -9.04
CA GLU A 163 -9.41 -29.78 -8.68
C GLU A 163 -10.59 -30.38 -7.92
N ALA A 164 -11.21 -31.38 -8.54
CA ALA A 164 -12.47 -31.93 -8.09
C ALA A 164 -12.24 -32.56 -6.72
N VAL A 165 -12.46 -31.78 -5.67
CA VAL A 165 -12.67 -32.30 -4.32
C VAL A 165 -13.87 -33.23 -4.44
N ALA A 166 -13.59 -34.52 -4.41
CA ALA A 166 -14.57 -35.59 -4.36
C ALA A 166 -15.51 -35.37 -3.16
N LYS A 167 -16.59 -34.61 -3.39
CA LYS A 167 -17.72 -34.50 -2.49
C LYS A 167 -18.48 -35.82 -2.56
N LYS A 168 -18.13 -36.78 -1.71
CA LYS A 168 -19.11 -37.75 -1.24
C LYS A 168 -20.19 -36.98 -0.47
N ALA A 169 -21.35 -36.85 -1.09
CA ALA A 169 -22.52 -36.20 -0.54
C ALA A 169 -22.97 -36.86 0.78
N PRO A 170 -23.35 -36.11 1.83
CA PRO A 170 -24.08 -36.66 2.95
C PRO A 170 -25.57 -36.75 2.58
N ALA A 171 -26.10 -37.96 2.53
CA ALA A 171 -27.54 -38.20 2.41
C ALA A 171 -28.27 -37.83 3.71
N LYS A 172 -29.23 -36.91 3.60
CA LYS A 172 -30.33 -36.64 4.55
C LYS A 172 -31.47 -37.61 4.16
N GLN A 173 -32.28 -38.28 4.98
CA GLN A 173 -32.72 -38.21 6.38
C GLN A 173 -33.22 -39.61 6.80
N THR A 174 -33.27 -39.94 8.09
CA THR A 174 -34.55 -40.28 8.77
C THR A 174 -34.38 -40.42 10.28
N THR A 175 -35.31 -39.77 10.97
CA THR A 175 -35.49 -39.72 12.42
C THR A 175 -36.19 -40.99 12.93
N THR A 176 -35.58 -41.67 13.91
CA THR A 176 -36.31 -42.37 14.97
C THR A 176 -35.44 -42.41 16.21
N ARG A 177 -35.73 -41.56 17.21
CA ARG A 177 -35.20 -41.77 18.57
C ARG A 177 -36.33 -41.80 19.57
N LYS A 178 -36.49 -43.01 20.09
CA LYS A 178 -37.42 -43.51 21.09
C LYS A 178 -37.37 -42.68 22.38
N THR A 179 -38.54 -42.37 22.91
CA THR A 179 -38.82 -41.78 24.22
C THR A 179 -38.31 -42.63 25.38
N THR A 180 -37.69 -42.02 26.40
CA THR A 180 -37.93 -42.32 27.84
C THR A 180 -37.37 -41.22 28.78
N ALA A 181 -38.31 -40.60 29.50
CA ALA A 181 -38.32 -40.03 30.86
C ALA A 181 -37.08 -39.43 31.59
N LYS A 182 -37.24 -38.14 31.94
CA LYS A 182 -36.86 -37.37 33.16
C LYS A 182 -36.00 -38.02 34.27
N LYS A 183 -34.99 -37.27 34.74
CA LYS A 183 -34.90 -36.83 36.16
C LYS A 183 -34.11 -35.53 36.33
N LYS A 184 -34.60 -34.70 37.25
CA LYS A 184 -34.27 -33.32 37.61
C LYS A 184 -33.17 -33.29 38.68
N THR A 185 -32.16 -32.43 38.55
CA THR A 185 -31.54 -31.77 39.72
C THR A 185 -30.96 -30.39 39.38
N THR A 186 -31.32 -29.46 40.26
CA THR A 186 -31.06 -28.04 40.37
C THR A 186 -29.59 -27.71 40.67
N THR A 187 -29.05 -26.60 40.13
CA THR A 187 -28.26 -25.64 40.93
C THR A 187 -28.07 -24.30 40.22
N THR A 188 -28.09 -23.27 41.06
CA THR A 188 -28.28 -21.83 40.87
C THR A 188 -27.00 -21.03 40.65
N ARG A 189 -27.06 -19.92 39.89
CA ARG A 189 -26.59 -18.55 40.25
C ARG A 189 -26.71 -17.62 39.02
N LYS A 190 -27.67 -16.70 39.00
CA LYS A 190 -27.70 -15.31 39.54
C LYS A 190 -26.95 -14.28 38.69
N LYS A 191 -27.78 -13.56 37.91
CA LYS A 191 -27.67 -12.19 37.42
C LYS A 191 -27.37 -11.21 38.59
N ALA A 192 -26.49 -10.24 38.38
CA ALA A 192 -26.36 -9.07 39.26
C ALA A 192 -26.06 -7.81 38.44
N THR A 193 -27.10 -7.00 38.31
CA THR A 193 -27.08 -5.57 37.96
C THR A 193 -26.79 -4.80 39.23
N THR A 194 -25.87 -3.83 39.21
CA THR A 194 -25.75 -2.83 40.29
C THR A 194 -25.53 -1.44 39.72
N THR A 195 -26.63 -0.70 39.68
CA THR A 195 -26.72 0.75 39.75
C THR A 195 -26.24 1.20 41.15
N ARG A 196 -25.36 2.21 41.25
CA ARG A 196 -25.26 3.00 42.48
C ARG A 196 -25.00 4.48 42.18
N LYS A 197 -25.93 5.27 42.69
CA LYS A 197 -26.06 6.72 42.73
C LYS A 197 -25.02 7.32 43.69
N ARG A 198 -24.35 8.40 43.31
CA ARG A 198 -23.77 9.34 44.28
C ARG A 198 -23.96 10.78 43.81
N THR A 199 -24.71 11.49 44.64
CA THR A 199 -24.97 12.93 44.68
C THR A 199 -23.72 13.73 45.04
N THR A 200 -23.49 14.84 44.35
CA THR A 200 -22.89 16.06 44.94
C THR A 200 -23.44 17.31 44.25
N THR A 201 -23.69 18.29 45.10
CA THR A 201 -24.37 19.57 44.92
C THR A 201 -23.57 20.62 44.14
N ARG A 202 -24.34 21.43 43.42
CA ARG A 202 -24.07 22.72 42.78
C ARG A 202 -23.30 23.71 43.67
N LYS A 203 -22.24 24.37 43.13
CA LYS A 203 -22.00 25.80 43.40
C LYS A 203 -21.12 26.46 42.32
N THR A 204 -21.66 27.57 41.83
CA THR A 204 -21.13 28.64 40.98
C THR A 204 -19.88 29.31 41.54
N ALA A 205 -18.94 29.71 40.67
CA ALA A 205 -18.21 30.97 40.80
C ALA A 205 -17.56 31.36 39.46
N ALA A 206 -17.80 32.61 39.08
CA ALA A 206 -17.31 33.27 37.88
C ALA A 206 -15.97 34.01 38.13
N ALA A 207 -15.34 34.37 37.00
CA ALA A 207 -14.44 35.51 36.79
C ALA A 207 -13.01 35.47 37.38
N LYS A 208 -12.00 35.48 36.48
CA LYS A 208 -11.17 36.66 36.17
C LYS A 208 -10.02 36.31 35.21
N LYS A 209 -10.06 36.88 34.00
CA LYS A 209 -8.87 37.38 33.29
C LYS A 209 -9.31 38.53 32.39
N PRO A 210 -8.90 39.78 32.69
CA PRO A 210 -8.72 40.76 31.65
C PRO A 210 -7.29 41.29 31.63
N ALA A 211 -6.92 41.81 30.46
CA ALA A 211 -5.90 42.81 30.15
C ALA A 211 -4.79 42.32 29.21
N ALA A 212 -5.11 42.33 27.92
CA ALA A 212 -4.15 42.71 26.89
C ALA A 212 -3.79 44.19 27.10
N LYS A 213 -2.51 44.49 27.36
CA LYS A 213 -1.99 45.85 27.39
C LYS A 213 -1.16 46.07 26.12
N LYS A 214 -1.64 46.97 25.27
CA LYS A 214 -0.88 47.63 24.20
C LYS A 214 0.36 48.30 24.81
N THR A 215 1.51 48.10 24.18
CA THR A 215 2.58 49.11 24.16
C THR A 215 2.97 49.37 22.72
N THR A 216 2.45 50.48 22.21
CA THR A 216 3.01 51.28 21.13
C THR A 216 4.43 51.70 21.46
N THR A 217 5.38 51.48 20.55
CA THR A 217 6.47 52.44 20.34
C THR A 217 6.80 52.57 18.86
N ARG A 218 6.58 53.80 18.40
CA ARG A 218 6.84 54.38 17.09
C ARG A 218 8.22 55.03 17.14
N ARG A 219 9.14 54.70 16.21
CA ARG A 219 10.18 55.63 15.72
C ARG A 219 10.82 55.05 14.45
N LYS A 220 10.50 55.55 13.25
CA LYS A 220 10.94 56.78 12.57
C LYS A 220 12.41 56.71 12.06
N THR A 221 12.51 56.52 10.74
CA THR A 221 13.46 57.10 9.76
C THR A 221 14.97 56.99 10.02
N THR A 222 15.70 56.51 9.01
CA THR A 222 16.67 57.33 8.27
C THR A 222 16.99 56.72 6.91
N THR A 223 16.56 57.43 5.87
CA THR A 223 17.22 57.45 4.56
C THR A 223 18.70 57.82 4.72
N LYS A 224 19.60 57.08 4.06
CA LYS A 224 20.87 57.66 3.60
C LYS A 224 21.23 57.13 2.21
N LYS A 225 20.98 58.01 1.25
CA LYS A 225 21.56 58.10 -0.09
C LYS A 225 23.04 58.48 0.07
N THR A 226 23.99 57.76 -0.53
CA THR A 226 25.11 58.35 -1.30
C THR A 226 25.95 57.28 -2.03
N THR A 227 25.96 57.42 -3.35
CA THR A 227 27.02 57.14 -4.34
C THR A 227 28.44 56.91 -3.80
N LYS A 228 29.14 55.91 -4.37
CA LYS A 228 30.17 56.12 -5.39
C LYS A 228 30.36 54.85 -6.22
#